data_AF-A0AAN4W3T7-F1
#
_entry.id   AF-A0AAN4W3T7-F1
#
_cell.length_a   1.000
_cell.length_b   1.000
_cell.length_c   1.000
_cell.angle_alpha   90.00
_cell.angle_beta   90.00
_cell.angle_gamma   90.00
#
_symmetry.space_group_name_H-M   'P 1'
#
loop_
_entity.id
_entity.type
_entity.pdbx_description
1 polymer ?
#
loop_
_entity_poly.entity_id
_entity_poly.type
_entity_poly.pdbx_seq_one_letter_code
_entity_poly.pdbx_strand_id
1 'polypeptide(L)'
;MRDRQLKAENAVQGIYGVFKEFDTTDHLESMWVHSILDHVYGVDSGGLIPPRILDLLQIVNGDFSEEDKQLAEDIIHDFAYGFLIPAARQNPFSLLPNTVKLNGDCVWFAGPFHGMNSIYGYLAETCFALSKHYQEDEFEQIAYGNLQWIAGLNSGLTQEAQDVGCVVCSTDQPKNTAIPVGMICGIGNRTFGTWFQSRGVITSGFSVGAPFVLDVMATKKNDRPQSFTDEEWIPHSAGWLHGTMKLKQLSNS
;
A
#
# COMPACT_ATOMS: atom_id res chain seq x y z
N MET A 1 11.45 9.23 -16.36
CA MET A 1 11.16 8.30 -15.23
C MET A 1 12.44 7.88 -14.53
N ARG A 2 13.46 7.44 -15.28
CA ARG A 2 14.77 7.09 -14.72
C ARG A 2 15.39 8.18 -13.83
N ASP A 3 15.29 9.45 -14.23
CA ASP A 3 15.85 10.57 -13.45
C ASP A 3 15.20 10.78 -12.08
N ARG A 4 13.96 10.30 -11.91
CA ARG A 4 13.25 10.32 -10.62
C ARG A 4 13.58 9.10 -9.76
N GLN A 5 14.13 8.03 -10.32
CA GLN A 5 14.37 6.79 -9.59
C GLN A 5 15.66 6.90 -8.77
N LEU A 6 15.57 6.61 -7.48
CA LEU A 6 16.72 6.58 -6.59
C LEU A 6 17.69 5.48 -7.05
N LYS A 7 18.92 5.86 -7.39
CA LYS A 7 19.93 4.92 -7.87
C LYS A 7 20.63 4.20 -6.72
N ALA A 8 21.23 3.04 -7.00
CA ALA A 8 21.91 2.22 -6.00
C ALA A 8 23.04 2.95 -5.25
N GLU A 9 23.79 3.84 -5.93
CA GLU A 9 24.83 4.66 -5.28
C GLU A 9 24.27 5.66 -4.25
N ASN A 10 22.97 5.96 -4.33
CA ASN A 10 22.25 6.83 -3.40
C ASN A 10 21.31 6.01 -2.50
N ALA A 11 21.51 4.69 -2.39
CA ALA A 11 20.66 3.84 -1.59
C ALA A 11 20.61 4.30 -0.14
N VAL A 12 19.40 4.30 0.42
CA VAL A 12 19.17 4.70 1.81
C VAL A 12 18.84 3.47 2.62
N GLN A 13 19.72 3.12 3.57
CA GLN A 13 19.64 1.85 4.33
C GLN A 13 19.51 0.61 3.42
N GLY A 14 20.16 0.62 2.26
CA GLY A 14 20.09 -0.47 1.29
C GLY A 14 18.84 -0.47 0.39
N ILE A 15 17.95 0.50 0.54
CA ILE A 15 16.79 0.69 -0.34
C ILE A 15 17.14 1.67 -1.46
N TYR A 16 16.88 1.28 -2.71
CA TYR A 16 16.96 2.11 -3.91
C TYR A 16 15.86 1.71 -4.90
N GLY A 17 15.71 2.34 -6.06
CA GLY A 17 14.68 1.96 -7.04
C GLY A 17 13.29 2.54 -6.77
N VAL A 18 13.09 3.16 -5.60
CA VAL A 18 11.95 4.03 -5.28
C VAL A 18 12.03 5.35 -6.04
N PHE A 19 10.88 5.94 -6.37
CA PHE A 19 10.81 7.19 -7.14
C PHE A 19 10.73 8.41 -6.22
N LYS A 20 11.33 9.52 -6.66
CA LYS A 20 11.04 10.87 -6.20
C LYS A 20 9.74 11.36 -6.85
N GLU A 21 8.99 12.19 -6.15
CA GLU A 21 7.75 12.78 -6.69
C GLU A 21 8.06 13.68 -7.90
N PHE A 22 9.14 14.45 -7.81
CA PHE A 22 9.70 15.23 -8.93
C PHE A 22 11.21 15.01 -9.03
N ASP A 23 11.77 15.19 -10.23
CA ASP A 23 13.21 15.11 -10.47
C ASP A 23 14.00 16.23 -9.76
N THR A 24 13.32 17.33 -9.47
CA THR A 24 13.83 18.52 -8.78
C THR A 24 13.67 18.48 -7.26
N THR A 25 13.02 17.45 -6.71
CA THR A 25 12.79 17.33 -5.26
C THR A 25 13.58 16.19 -4.64
N ASP A 26 13.80 16.27 -3.34
CA ASP A 26 14.46 15.22 -2.57
C ASP A 26 13.48 14.36 -1.78
N HIS A 27 12.18 14.67 -1.80
CA HIS A 27 11.18 13.78 -1.19
C HIS A 27 10.88 12.59 -2.12
N LEU A 28 10.85 11.41 -1.51
CA LEU A 28 10.41 10.18 -2.18
C LEU A 28 8.89 10.19 -2.31
N GLU A 29 8.41 9.73 -3.46
CA GLU A 29 7.00 9.62 -3.81
C GLU A 29 6.33 8.64 -2.85
N SER A 30 5.21 9.08 -2.26
CA SER A 30 4.38 8.20 -1.42
C SER A 30 3.42 7.41 -2.29
N MET A 31 3.12 6.18 -1.90
CA MET A 31 2.16 5.32 -2.59
C MET A 31 0.73 5.86 -2.43
N TRP A 32 0.45 6.52 -1.31
CA TRP A 32 -0.82 7.12 -0.96
C TRP A 32 -0.67 8.60 -0.61
N VAL A 33 -1.43 9.46 -1.29
CA VAL A 33 -1.31 10.92 -1.15
C VAL A 33 -2.60 11.56 -0.61
N HIS A 34 -3.19 10.95 0.41
CA HIS A 34 -4.22 11.57 1.25
C HIS A 34 -3.57 12.10 2.53
N SER A 35 -2.70 13.08 2.38
CA SER A 35 -1.94 13.67 3.47
C SER A 35 -1.57 15.11 3.16
N ILE A 36 -1.19 15.87 4.18
CA ILE A 36 -0.59 17.19 4.00
C ILE A 36 0.92 17.01 4.08
N LEU A 37 1.62 17.33 2.99
CA LEU A 37 3.08 17.43 2.99
C LEU A 37 3.49 18.73 3.70
N ASP A 38 4.31 18.63 4.74
CA ASP A 38 4.94 19.78 5.43
C ASP A 38 3.99 20.91 5.86
N HIS A 39 2.80 20.56 6.37
CA HIS A 39 1.77 21.51 6.81
C HIS A 39 1.19 22.41 5.69
N VAL A 40 1.46 22.11 4.41
CA VAL A 40 0.92 22.83 3.26
C VAL A 40 -0.39 22.18 2.80
N TYR A 41 -1.51 22.75 3.23
CA TYR A 41 -2.86 22.35 2.81
C TYR A 41 -2.96 22.47 1.27
N GLY A 42 -3.08 21.35 0.55
CA GLY A 42 -3.15 21.37 -0.92
C GLY A 42 -2.66 20.13 -1.66
N VAL A 43 -2.10 19.12 -0.98
CA VAL A 43 -1.62 17.87 -1.61
C VAL A 43 -2.53 16.67 -1.32
N ASP A 44 -3.72 16.88 -0.75
CA ASP A 44 -4.79 15.87 -0.79
C ASP A 44 -5.43 15.88 -2.19
N SER A 45 -4.79 15.18 -3.11
CA SER A 45 -5.22 15.09 -4.50
C SER A 45 -6.02 13.82 -4.79
N GLY A 46 -6.38 13.05 -3.76
CA GLY A 46 -6.94 11.72 -3.97
C GLY A 46 -5.95 10.77 -4.64
N GLY A 47 -4.64 11.10 -4.60
CA GLY A 47 -3.62 10.48 -5.42
C GLY A 47 -3.37 9.05 -5.01
N LEU A 48 -3.80 8.11 -5.86
CA LEU A 48 -3.28 6.75 -5.87
C LEU A 48 -2.15 6.73 -6.89
N ILE A 49 -0.92 6.54 -6.44
CA ILE A 49 0.21 6.39 -7.35
C ILE A 49 0.66 4.93 -7.26
N PRO A 50 -0.07 3.98 -7.89
CA PRO A 50 0.56 2.70 -8.15
C PRO A 50 1.80 2.99 -8.99
N PRO A 51 2.96 2.43 -8.64
CA PRO A 51 4.16 2.66 -9.41
C PRO A 51 3.86 2.17 -10.84
N ARG A 52 4.19 2.98 -11.86
CA ARG A 52 3.81 2.77 -13.28
C ARG A 52 4.47 1.54 -13.93
N ILE A 53 4.83 0.57 -13.12
CA ILE A 53 5.49 -0.69 -13.44
C ILE A 53 4.66 -1.52 -14.40
N LEU A 54 3.32 -1.54 -14.24
CA LEU A 54 2.46 -2.23 -15.19
C LEU A 54 2.52 -1.63 -16.60
N ASP A 55 2.69 -0.31 -16.71
CA ASP A 55 2.86 0.35 -18.01
C ASP A 55 4.25 0.06 -18.59
N LEU A 56 5.29 0.05 -17.76
CA LEU A 56 6.64 -0.35 -18.19
C LEU A 56 6.69 -1.81 -18.65
N LEU A 57 5.99 -2.72 -17.97
CA LEU A 57 5.88 -4.12 -18.39
C LEU A 57 5.21 -4.24 -19.76
N GLN A 58 4.28 -3.35 -20.11
CA GLN A 58 3.71 -3.30 -21.46
C GLN A 58 4.75 -2.84 -22.49
N ILE A 59 5.66 -1.94 -22.13
CA ILE A 59 6.78 -1.54 -23.00
C ILE A 59 7.72 -2.74 -23.24
N VAL A 60 8.15 -3.41 -22.17
CA VAL A 60 9.05 -4.57 -22.26
C VAL A 60 8.47 -5.68 -23.14
N ASN A 61 7.17 -5.96 -23.00
CA ASN A 61 6.49 -7.03 -23.73
C ASN A 61 5.89 -6.60 -25.08
N GLY A 62 6.02 -5.32 -25.43
CA GLY A 62 5.36 -4.71 -26.59
C GLY A 62 6.25 -4.59 -27.82
N ASP A 63 5.71 -3.92 -28.83
CA ASP A 63 6.43 -3.57 -30.07
C ASP A 63 7.09 -2.20 -29.92
N PHE A 64 8.13 -2.15 -29.09
CA PHE A 64 8.96 -0.97 -28.84
C PHE A 64 10.42 -1.21 -29.25
N SER A 65 11.23 -0.15 -29.30
CA SER A 65 12.65 -0.27 -29.56
C SER A 65 13.36 -1.07 -28.46
N GLU A 66 14.45 -1.77 -28.80
CA GLU A 66 15.24 -2.51 -27.80
C GLU A 66 15.85 -1.60 -26.74
N GLU A 67 16.14 -0.33 -27.08
CA GLU A 67 16.60 0.68 -26.13
C GLU A 67 15.51 1.02 -25.10
N ASP A 68 14.27 1.25 -25.55
CA ASP A 68 13.15 1.55 -24.66
C ASP A 68 12.80 0.35 -23.77
N LYS A 69 12.85 -0.87 -24.33
CA LYS A 69 12.64 -2.11 -23.56
C LYS A 69 13.69 -2.29 -22.48
N GLN A 70 14.97 -2.10 -22.82
CA GLN A 70 16.04 -2.23 -21.84
C GLN A 70 15.93 -1.16 -20.74
N LEU A 71 15.61 0.09 -21.10
CA LEU A 71 15.41 1.14 -20.11
C LEU A 71 14.22 0.83 -19.19
N ALA A 72 13.12 0.31 -19.73
CA ALA A 72 11.97 -0.12 -18.95
C ALA A 72 12.33 -1.27 -18.01
N GLU A 73 13.04 -2.29 -18.51
CA GLU A 73 13.49 -3.45 -17.74
C GLU A 73 14.40 -3.02 -16.57
N ASP A 74 15.36 -2.13 -16.81
CA ASP A 74 16.26 -1.62 -15.77
C ASP A 74 15.49 -0.88 -14.67
N ILE A 75 14.48 -0.09 -15.04
CA ILE A 75 13.63 0.63 -14.08
C ILE A 75 12.78 -0.35 -13.27
N ILE A 76 12.19 -1.36 -13.92
CA ILE A 76 11.37 -2.38 -13.26
C ILE A 76 12.24 -3.19 -12.30
N HIS A 77 13.42 -3.63 -12.74
CA HIS A 77 14.36 -4.41 -11.94
C HIS A 77 14.79 -3.63 -10.69
N ASP A 78 15.20 -2.36 -10.85
CA ASP A 78 15.61 -1.54 -9.71
C ASP A 78 14.44 -1.31 -8.74
N PHE A 79 13.21 -1.09 -9.24
CA PHE A 79 12.03 -0.99 -8.41
C PHE A 79 11.76 -2.30 -7.64
N ALA A 80 11.82 -3.45 -8.32
CA ALA A 80 11.51 -4.76 -7.77
C ALA A 80 12.51 -5.19 -6.69
N TYR A 81 13.80 -5.20 -7.05
CA TYR A 81 14.86 -5.76 -6.21
C TYR A 81 15.53 -4.71 -5.30
N GLY A 82 15.51 -3.44 -5.69
CA GLY A 82 16.05 -2.35 -4.88
C GLY A 82 15.07 -1.83 -3.82
N PHE A 83 13.76 -1.85 -4.11
CA PHE A 83 12.75 -1.25 -3.24
C PHE A 83 11.66 -2.21 -2.80
N LEU A 84 10.87 -2.77 -3.72
CA LEU A 84 9.67 -3.55 -3.39
C LEU A 84 9.97 -4.71 -2.44
N ILE A 85 10.91 -5.59 -2.81
CA ILE A 85 11.29 -6.75 -2.00
C ILE A 85 11.92 -6.30 -0.67
N PRO A 86 12.97 -5.45 -0.64
CA PRO A 86 13.58 -5.02 0.62
C PRO A 86 12.63 -4.29 1.57
N ALA A 87 11.71 -3.47 1.05
CA ALA A 87 10.75 -2.74 1.85
C ALA A 87 9.65 -3.67 2.40
N ALA A 88 9.11 -4.57 1.57
CA ALA A 88 8.10 -5.53 2.01
C ALA A 88 8.62 -6.47 3.11
N ARG A 89 9.88 -6.93 3.00
CA ARG A 89 10.52 -7.80 4.02
C ARG A 89 10.68 -7.16 5.40
N GLN A 90 10.60 -5.84 5.51
CA GLN A 90 10.67 -5.15 6.80
C GLN A 90 9.35 -5.20 7.59
N ASN A 91 8.26 -5.64 6.96
CA ASN A 91 6.96 -5.79 7.59
C ASN A 91 6.62 -7.28 7.76
N PRO A 92 6.18 -7.73 8.95
CA PRO A 92 5.86 -9.15 9.18
C PRO A 92 4.67 -9.67 8.36
N PHE A 93 3.87 -8.79 7.77
CA PHE A 93 2.75 -9.12 6.86
C PHE A 93 3.11 -8.89 5.38
N SER A 94 4.38 -8.61 5.07
CA SER A 94 4.86 -8.31 3.71
C SER A 94 4.15 -7.10 3.06
N LEU A 95 3.65 -6.18 3.87
CA LEU A 95 3.07 -4.93 3.38
C LEU A 95 4.15 -4.02 2.82
N LEU A 96 3.85 -3.32 1.74
CA LEU A 96 4.69 -2.22 1.30
C LEU A 96 4.41 -0.98 2.15
N PRO A 97 5.44 -0.20 2.54
CA PRO A 97 5.22 1.06 3.23
C PRO A 97 4.50 2.05 2.32
N ASN A 98 3.75 2.97 2.94
CA ASN A 98 3.23 4.13 2.23
C ASN A 98 4.39 4.97 1.67
N THR A 99 5.43 5.19 2.48
CA THR A 99 6.55 6.04 2.12
C THR A 99 7.86 5.52 2.73
N VAL A 100 8.96 5.79 2.02
CA VAL A 100 10.32 5.64 2.53
C VAL A 100 10.88 7.04 2.74
N LYS A 101 11.46 7.28 3.90
CA LYS A 101 12.11 8.56 4.22
C LYS A 101 13.57 8.54 3.76
N LEU A 102 14.15 9.71 3.54
CA LEU A 102 15.57 9.85 3.15
C LEU A 102 16.57 9.35 4.19
N ASN A 103 16.13 9.07 5.42
CA ASN A 103 16.94 8.39 6.43
C ASN A 103 16.82 6.85 6.37
N GLY A 104 15.94 6.31 5.52
CA GLY A 104 15.72 4.88 5.26
C GLY A 104 14.52 4.31 6.00
N ASP A 105 13.86 5.13 6.82
CA ASP A 105 12.70 4.68 7.55
C ASP A 105 11.52 4.43 6.60
N CYS A 106 11.04 3.19 6.60
CA CYS A 106 9.77 2.81 6.00
C CYS A 106 8.61 3.14 6.98
N VAL A 107 7.53 3.70 6.45
CA VAL A 107 6.34 4.12 7.20
C VAL A 107 5.09 3.56 6.53
N TRP A 108 4.28 2.78 7.25
CA TRP A 108 3.13 2.02 6.74
C TRP A 108 1.77 2.57 7.11
N PHE A 109 1.62 3.28 8.23
CA PHE A 109 0.31 3.69 8.76
C PHE A 109 0.28 5.18 9.12
N ALA A 110 1.41 5.76 9.51
CA ALA A 110 1.49 7.19 9.85
C ALA A 110 1.57 8.08 8.59
N GLY A 111 0.89 9.22 8.62
CA GLY A 111 0.92 10.23 7.57
C GLY A 111 -0.41 10.40 6.82
N PRO A 112 -1.03 9.32 6.30
CA PRO A 112 -2.39 9.38 5.82
C PRO A 112 -3.37 9.76 6.93
N PHE A 113 -4.40 10.54 6.62
CA PHE A 113 -5.48 10.83 7.58
C PHE A 113 -6.52 9.70 7.71
N HIS A 114 -6.37 8.60 6.98
CA HIS A 114 -7.11 7.34 7.12
C HIS A 114 -6.34 6.18 6.47
N GLY A 115 -6.82 4.94 6.65
CA GLY A 115 -6.18 3.76 6.07
C GLY A 115 -6.16 3.74 4.54
N MET A 116 -5.24 2.97 3.96
CA MET A 116 -4.94 2.99 2.52
C MET A 116 -5.12 1.63 1.83
N ASN A 117 -6.17 0.88 2.18
CA ASN A 117 -6.43 -0.47 1.66
C ASN A 117 -6.42 -0.59 0.12
N SER A 118 -6.61 0.52 -0.61
CA SER A 118 -6.56 0.51 -2.07
C SER A 118 -5.18 0.16 -2.60
N ILE A 119 -4.12 0.71 -1.98
CA ILE A 119 -2.73 0.50 -2.43
C ILE A 119 -2.32 -0.96 -2.30
N TYR A 120 -2.73 -1.63 -1.23
CA TYR A 120 -2.43 -3.05 -1.05
C TYR A 120 -3.01 -3.92 -2.18
N GLY A 121 -4.22 -3.60 -2.66
CA GLY A 121 -4.82 -4.31 -3.78
C GLY A 121 -4.14 -4.03 -5.14
N TYR A 122 -3.85 -2.77 -5.45
CA TYR A 122 -3.12 -2.40 -6.67
C TYR A 122 -1.68 -2.93 -6.68
N LEU A 123 -1.04 -2.93 -5.52
CA LEU A 123 0.28 -3.52 -5.37
C LEU A 123 0.24 -5.03 -5.60
N ALA A 124 -0.78 -5.73 -5.09
CA ALA A 124 -0.92 -7.15 -5.35
C ALA A 124 -1.01 -7.45 -6.84
N GLU A 125 -1.75 -6.65 -7.63
CA GLU A 125 -1.76 -6.77 -9.10
C GLU A 125 -0.35 -6.60 -9.69
N THR A 126 0.38 -5.56 -9.26
CA THR A 126 1.75 -5.30 -9.70
C THR A 126 2.67 -6.47 -9.38
N CYS A 127 2.63 -6.98 -8.15
CA CYS A 127 3.43 -8.11 -7.72
C CYS A 127 3.10 -9.39 -8.50
N PHE A 128 1.83 -9.70 -8.75
CA PHE A 128 1.48 -10.84 -9.59
C PHE A 128 1.97 -10.68 -11.03
N ALA A 129 1.96 -9.46 -11.58
CA ALA A 129 2.53 -9.20 -12.90
C ALA A 129 4.06 -9.39 -12.90
N LEU A 130 4.75 -8.92 -11.87
CA LEU A 130 6.20 -9.12 -11.68
C LEU A 130 6.56 -10.59 -11.47
N SER A 131 5.75 -11.34 -10.71
CA SER A 131 5.93 -12.78 -10.54
C SER A 131 5.90 -13.50 -11.88
N LYS A 132 4.92 -13.18 -12.74
CA LYS A 132 4.85 -13.75 -14.08
C LYS A 132 6.04 -13.35 -14.95
N HIS A 133 6.50 -12.10 -14.84
CA HIS A 133 7.61 -11.55 -15.62
C HIS A 133 8.95 -12.18 -15.24
N TYR A 134 9.28 -12.21 -13.95
CA TYR A 134 10.54 -12.71 -13.42
C TYR A 134 10.54 -14.21 -13.07
N GLN A 135 9.36 -14.84 -13.02
CA GLN A 135 9.17 -16.24 -12.59
C GLN A 135 9.66 -16.50 -11.15
N GLU A 136 9.36 -15.57 -10.24
CA GLU A 136 9.77 -15.67 -8.84
C GLU A 136 8.56 -15.65 -7.88
N ASP A 137 8.54 -16.62 -6.96
CA ASP A 137 7.47 -16.81 -5.97
C ASP A 137 7.42 -15.67 -4.93
N GLU A 138 8.54 -14.98 -4.72
CA GLU A 138 8.64 -13.92 -3.72
C GLU A 138 7.65 -12.79 -3.99
N PHE A 139 7.41 -12.44 -5.26
CA PHE A 139 6.41 -11.45 -5.60
C PHE A 139 4.99 -11.92 -5.27
N GLU A 140 4.67 -13.20 -5.45
CA GLU A 140 3.36 -13.73 -5.04
C GLU A 140 3.18 -13.67 -3.53
N GLN A 141 4.22 -13.97 -2.75
CA GLN A 141 4.17 -13.89 -1.29
C GLN A 141 3.84 -12.46 -0.82
N ILE A 142 4.46 -11.45 -1.44
CA ILE A 142 4.13 -10.04 -1.18
C ILE A 142 2.68 -9.75 -1.58
N ALA A 143 2.24 -10.19 -2.76
CA ALA A 143 0.87 -10.00 -3.22
C ALA A 143 -0.16 -10.62 -2.26
N TYR A 144 0.09 -11.85 -1.80
CA TYR A 144 -0.76 -12.54 -0.83
C TYR A 144 -0.79 -11.82 0.50
N GLY A 145 0.35 -11.36 1.03
CA GLY A 145 0.38 -10.62 2.30
C GLY A 145 -0.51 -9.37 2.27
N ASN A 146 -0.44 -8.60 1.17
CA ASN A 146 -1.25 -7.41 0.97
C ASN A 146 -2.76 -7.72 0.84
N LEU A 147 -3.15 -8.76 0.09
CA LEU A 147 -4.56 -9.17 -0.01
C LEU A 147 -5.07 -9.79 1.29
N GLN A 148 -4.27 -10.62 1.95
CA GLN A 148 -4.64 -11.26 3.21
C GLN A 148 -4.83 -10.23 4.32
N TRP A 149 -4.05 -9.15 4.34
CA TRP A 149 -4.26 -8.02 5.26
C TRP A 149 -5.68 -7.47 5.18
N ILE A 150 -6.17 -7.17 3.96
CA ILE A 150 -7.54 -6.72 3.69
C ILE A 150 -8.56 -7.78 4.10
N ALA A 151 -8.27 -9.05 3.81
CA ALA A 151 -9.16 -10.18 4.10
C ALA A 151 -9.20 -10.59 5.58
N GLY A 152 -8.32 -10.06 6.43
CA GLY A 152 -8.37 -10.22 7.88
C GLY A 152 -7.18 -10.91 8.53
N LEU A 153 -6.10 -11.19 7.80
CA LEU A 153 -4.81 -11.56 8.38
C LEU A 153 -4.00 -10.30 8.67
N ASN A 154 -4.36 -9.62 9.75
CA ASN A 154 -3.74 -8.37 10.17
C ASN A 154 -3.36 -8.39 11.65
N SER A 155 -2.79 -7.29 12.14
CA SER A 155 -2.35 -7.13 13.53
C SER A 155 -3.47 -7.26 14.56
N GLY A 156 -4.72 -7.25 14.11
CA GLY A 156 -5.91 -7.20 14.94
C GLY A 156 -6.31 -5.79 15.31
N LEU A 157 -7.62 -5.58 15.36
CA LEU A 157 -8.26 -4.37 15.86
C LEU A 157 -8.39 -4.46 17.39
N THR A 158 -7.95 -3.42 18.08
CA THR A 158 -8.21 -3.26 19.52
C THR A 158 -9.35 -2.26 19.73
N GLN A 159 -9.94 -2.28 20.93
CA GLN A 159 -10.96 -1.29 21.31
C GLN A 159 -10.39 0.14 21.23
N GLU A 160 -9.14 0.36 21.63
CA GLU A 160 -8.52 1.70 21.58
C GLU A 160 -8.39 2.20 20.13
N ALA A 161 -7.98 1.35 19.20
CA ALA A 161 -7.87 1.73 17.80
C ALA A 161 -9.23 2.00 17.16
N GLN A 162 -10.26 1.26 17.58
CA GLN A 162 -11.64 1.50 17.20
C GLN A 162 -12.15 2.84 17.74
N ASP A 163 -11.92 3.14 19.01
CA ASP A 163 -12.37 4.36 19.68
C ASP A 163 -11.76 5.63 19.06
N VAL A 164 -10.55 5.53 18.51
CA VAL A 164 -9.88 6.64 17.82
C VAL A 164 -10.40 6.83 16.39
N GLY A 165 -10.62 5.72 15.67
CA GLY A 165 -10.75 5.73 14.22
C GLY A 165 -12.18 5.60 13.67
N CYS A 166 -13.05 4.88 14.37
CA CYS A 166 -14.36 4.49 13.85
C CYS A 166 -15.42 5.56 14.15
N VAL A 167 -16.22 5.92 13.14
CA VAL A 167 -17.24 6.96 13.26
C VAL A 167 -18.66 6.38 13.39
N VAL A 168 -18.97 5.31 12.64
CA VAL A 168 -20.33 4.79 12.52
C VAL A 168 -20.43 3.37 13.07
N CYS A 169 -19.51 2.49 12.66
CA CYS A 169 -19.53 1.09 13.01
C CYS A 169 -18.76 0.87 14.31
N SER A 170 -19.50 0.55 15.38
CA SER A 170 -18.91 -0.06 16.57
C SER A 170 -19.35 -1.51 16.70
N THR A 171 -18.42 -2.44 16.49
CA THR A 171 -18.59 -3.83 16.93
C THR A 171 -18.08 -3.95 18.36
N ASP A 172 -18.63 -4.86 19.15
CA ASP A 172 -18.12 -5.12 20.50
C ASP A 172 -16.70 -5.68 20.41
N GLN A 173 -15.69 -4.86 20.70
CA GLN A 173 -14.32 -5.31 20.82
C GLN A 173 -13.97 -5.59 22.29
N PRO A 174 -13.50 -6.79 22.63
CA PRO A 174 -13.03 -7.06 23.98
C PRO A 174 -11.85 -6.16 24.34
N LYS A 175 -11.92 -5.55 25.52
CA LYS A 175 -10.81 -4.74 26.06
C LYS A 175 -9.52 -5.57 26.14
N ASN A 176 -8.39 -4.91 25.90
CA ASN A 176 -7.05 -5.50 25.97
C ASN A 176 -6.83 -6.71 25.02
N THR A 177 -7.62 -6.82 23.96
CA THR A 177 -7.48 -7.89 22.96
C THR A 177 -7.35 -7.26 21.58
N ALA A 178 -6.42 -7.78 20.77
CA ALA A 178 -6.35 -7.49 19.35
C ALA A 178 -7.06 -8.62 18.59
N ILE A 179 -8.13 -8.29 17.86
CA ILE A 179 -8.91 -9.26 17.12
C ILE A 179 -8.70 -9.06 15.62
N PRO A 180 -8.23 -10.06 14.86
CA PRO A 180 -8.14 -9.97 13.41
C PRO A 180 -9.53 -9.68 12.80
N VAL A 181 -9.59 -8.69 11.91
CA VAL A 181 -10.83 -8.22 11.27
C VAL A 181 -10.69 -8.17 9.75
N GLY A 182 -11.62 -8.77 9.03
CA GLY A 182 -11.77 -8.57 7.59
C GLY A 182 -12.31 -7.17 7.33
N MET A 183 -11.70 -6.45 6.38
CA MET A 183 -12.06 -5.07 6.04
C MET A 183 -13.06 -4.98 4.87
N ILE A 184 -13.63 -6.13 4.48
CA ILE A 184 -14.64 -6.26 3.42
C ILE A 184 -16.00 -6.47 4.09
N CYS A 185 -16.88 -5.48 3.99
CA CYS A 185 -18.16 -5.48 4.69
C CYS A 185 -18.99 -6.73 4.34
N GLY A 186 -19.34 -7.52 5.37
CA GLY A 186 -20.21 -8.69 5.23
C GLY A 186 -19.60 -9.92 4.52
N ILE A 187 -18.28 -9.97 4.31
CA ILE A 187 -17.53 -11.09 3.74
C ILE A 187 -16.51 -11.69 4.72
N GLY A 188 -16.82 -12.85 5.30
CA GLY A 188 -15.96 -13.56 6.25
C GLY A 188 -16.59 -13.67 7.65
N ASN A 189 -15.91 -14.36 8.57
CA ASN A 189 -16.47 -14.65 9.90
C ASN A 189 -16.39 -13.47 10.87
N ARG A 190 -15.47 -12.53 10.63
CA ARG A 190 -15.24 -11.35 11.48
C ARG A 190 -14.97 -10.15 10.60
N THR A 191 -16.00 -9.63 9.97
CA THR A 191 -15.88 -8.42 9.15
C THR A 191 -16.20 -7.19 9.95
N PHE A 192 -15.41 -6.15 9.74
CA PHE A 192 -15.80 -4.82 10.17
C PHE A 192 -16.80 -4.24 9.17
N GLY A 193 -17.81 -3.54 9.68
CA GLY A 193 -18.77 -2.85 8.82
C GLY A 193 -18.20 -1.53 8.28
N THR A 194 -18.97 -0.90 7.40
CA THR A 194 -18.66 0.42 6.82
C THR A 194 -19.77 1.42 7.13
N TRP A 195 -19.66 2.69 6.74
CA TRP A 195 -20.72 3.67 7.06
C TRP A 195 -22.06 3.31 6.41
N PHE A 196 -22.06 2.87 5.15
CA PHE A 196 -23.28 2.45 4.44
C PHE A 196 -23.59 0.97 4.60
N GLN A 197 -22.74 0.19 5.29
CA GLN A 197 -22.92 -1.25 5.52
C GLN A 197 -23.20 -2.04 4.22
N SER A 198 -22.67 -1.58 3.09
CA SER A 198 -22.93 -2.20 1.80
C SER A 198 -22.07 -3.45 1.64
N ARG A 199 -22.69 -4.61 1.44
CA ARG A 199 -21.96 -5.87 1.34
C ARG A 199 -20.91 -5.83 0.20
N GLY A 200 -19.68 -6.21 0.52
CA GLY A 200 -18.57 -6.28 -0.42
C GLY A 200 -17.76 -4.98 -0.56
N VAL A 201 -18.21 -3.86 0.01
CA VAL A 201 -17.42 -2.63 0.04
C VAL A 201 -16.31 -2.73 1.08
N ILE A 202 -15.21 -2.02 0.85
CA ILE A 202 -13.99 -2.13 1.64
C ILE A 202 -13.75 -0.83 2.39
N THR A 203 -13.46 -0.92 3.69
CA THR A 203 -13.13 0.24 4.53
C THR A 203 -11.75 0.80 4.18
N SER A 204 -11.46 2.03 4.58
CA SER A 204 -10.11 2.63 4.57
C SER A 204 -9.12 1.78 5.36
N GLY A 205 -9.54 1.32 6.55
CA GLY A 205 -8.80 0.36 7.38
C GLY A 205 -7.85 1.02 8.37
N PHE A 206 -6.75 0.34 8.69
CA PHE A 206 -5.80 0.77 9.71
C PHE A 206 -5.01 2.02 9.31
N SER A 207 -4.84 2.94 10.27
CA SER A 207 -4.04 4.15 10.16
C SER A 207 -3.40 4.50 11.52
N VAL A 208 -2.90 5.72 11.64
CA VAL A 208 -2.52 6.36 12.89
C VAL A 208 -3.38 7.61 13.09
N GLY A 209 -3.86 7.83 14.31
CA GLY A 209 -4.58 9.06 14.67
C GLY A 209 -6.05 9.09 14.27
N ALA A 210 -6.72 10.22 14.51
CA ALA A 210 -8.14 10.38 14.23
C ALA A 210 -8.42 10.49 12.71
N PRO A 211 -9.57 9.98 12.23
CA PRO A 211 -9.90 9.98 10.81
C PRO A 211 -10.10 11.42 10.31
N PHE A 212 -9.55 11.73 9.13
CA PHE A 212 -9.59 13.08 8.51
C PHE A 212 -8.90 14.17 9.33
N VAL A 213 -8.01 13.78 10.25
CA VAL A 213 -7.19 14.68 11.04
C VAL A 213 -5.73 14.31 10.84
N LEU A 214 -4.87 15.32 10.80
CA LEU A 214 -3.42 15.15 10.74
C LEU A 214 -2.80 15.50 12.07
N ASP A 215 -3.07 14.64 13.04
CA ASP A 215 -2.66 14.75 14.42
C ASP A 215 -1.36 13.99 14.72
N VAL A 216 -0.91 13.11 13.81
CA VAL A 216 0.29 12.29 14.01
C VAL A 216 1.30 12.40 12.86
N MET A 217 2.52 12.79 13.23
CA MET A 217 3.65 12.89 12.29
C MET A 217 4.05 11.52 11.73
N ALA A 218 4.28 11.46 10.41
CA ALA A 218 4.72 10.30 9.64
C ALA A 218 6.18 9.90 9.94
N THR A 219 6.40 9.32 11.13
CA THR A 219 7.72 8.85 11.58
C THR A 219 7.64 7.40 12.02
N LYS A 220 8.74 6.65 11.87
CA LYS A 220 8.83 5.24 12.30
C LYS A 220 8.44 5.02 13.77
N LYS A 221 8.71 5.99 14.64
CA LYS A 221 8.33 5.93 16.06
C LYS A 221 6.81 5.89 16.26
N ASN A 222 6.08 6.65 15.45
CA ASN A 222 4.63 6.77 15.51
C ASN A 222 3.91 5.74 14.62
N ASP A 223 4.66 4.99 13.83
CA ASP A 223 4.13 4.17 12.76
C ASP A 223 3.61 2.81 13.26
N ARG A 224 2.33 2.78 13.64
CA ARG A 224 1.66 1.60 14.19
C ARG A 224 0.17 1.65 13.81
N PRO A 225 -0.51 0.52 13.61
CA PRO A 225 -1.95 0.50 13.31
C PRO A 225 -2.77 0.86 14.57
N GLN A 226 -2.75 2.14 14.96
CA GLN A 226 -3.30 2.66 16.22
C GLN A 226 -4.71 3.22 16.07
N SER A 227 -5.20 3.36 14.85
CA SER A 227 -6.59 3.68 14.57
C SER A 227 -7.12 2.81 13.45
N PHE A 228 -8.45 2.70 13.37
CA PHE A 228 -9.13 2.00 12.30
C PHE A 228 -10.26 2.85 11.76
N THR A 229 -10.17 3.24 10.49
CA THR A 229 -11.18 4.05 9.83
C THR A 229 -12.18 3.15 9.10
N ASP A 230 -13.45 3.31 9.46
CA ASP A 230 -14.59 2.52 8.97
C ASP A 230 -15.29 3.13 7.75
N GLU A 231 -14.82 4.27 7.25
CA GLU A 231 -15.27 4.84 5.97
C GLU A 231 -14.97 3.86 4.83
N GLU A 232 -15.94 3.65 3.94
CA GLU A 232 -15.70 3.03 2.63
C GLU A 232 -15.37 4.05 1.54
N TRP A 233 -14.47 3.66 0.65
CA TRP A 233 -14.16 4.45 -0.54
C TRP A 233 -14.01 3.55 -1.77
N ILE A 234 -14.54 3.99 -2.91
CA ILE A 234 -14.60 3.22 -4.16
C ILE A 234 -13.22 2.67 -4.57
N PRO A 235 -12.12 3.44 -4.49
CA PRO A 235 -10.78 2.95 -4.82
C PRO A 235 -10.31 1.78 -3.97
N HIS A 236 -10.73 1.63 -2.71
CA HIS A 236 -10.37 0.45 -1.91
C HIS A 236 -10.93 -0.82 -2.53
N SER A 237 -12.19 -0.75 -2.98
CA SER A 237 -12.85 -1.85 -3.67
C SER A 237 -12.24 -2.08 -5.06
N ALA A 238 -11.86 -1.01 -5.78
CA ALA A 238 -11.19 -1.13 -7.07
C ALA A 238 -9.82 -1.82 -6.95
N GLY A 239 -8.97 -1.39 -6.00
CA GLY A 239 -7.67 -2.02 -5.77
C GLY A 239 -7.79 -3.51 -5.44
N TRP A 240 -8.74 -3.89 -4.59
CA TRP A 240 -9.03 -5.30 -4.31
C TRP A 240 -9.42 -6.10 -5.56
N LEU A 241 -10.29 -5.54 -6.41
CA LEU A 241 -10.68 -6.19 -7.66
C LEU A 241 -9.49 -6.38 -8.60
N HIS A 242 -8.63 -5.37 -8.75
CA HIS A 242 -7.41 -5.47 -9.55
C HIS A 242 -6.50 -6.62 -9.10
N GLY A 243 -6.16 -6.66 -7.80
CA GLY A 243 -5.32 -7.72 -7.25
C GLY A 243 -5.94 -9.12 -7.38
N THR A 244 -7.23 -9.27 -7.05
CA THR A 244 -7.91 -10.57 -7.10
C THR A 244 -8.21 -11.06 -8.51
N MET A 245 -8.47 -10.16 -9.47
CA MET A 245 -8.61 -10.52 -10.88
C MET A 245 -7.30 -11.07 -11.44
N LYS A 246 -6.16 -10.45 -11.11
CA LYS A 246 -4.85 -10.94 -11.55
C LYS A 246 -4.51 -12.29 -10.92
N LEU A 247 -4.77 -12.47 -9.63
CA LEU A 247 -4.65 -13.78 -8.96
C LEU A 247 -5.44 -14.86 -9.70
N LYS A 248 -6.71 -14.58 -10.04
CA LYS A 248 -7.55 -15.53 -10.77
C LYS A 248 -6.98 -15.88 -12.14
N GLN A 249 -6.34 -14.93 -12.84
CA GLN A 249 -5.71 -15.23 -14.13
C GLN A 249 -4.55 -16.21 -13.98
N LEU A 250 -3.70 -16.03 -12.95
CA LEU A 250 -2.58 -16.93 -12.66
C LEU A 250 -3.05 -18.34 -12.24
N SER A 251 -4.13 -18.45 -11.47
CA SER A 251 -4.65 -19.77 -11.07
C SER A 251 -5.26 -20.59 -12.21
N ASN A 252 -5.48 -19.98 -13.39
CA ASN A 252 -6.07 -20.64 -14.56
C ASN A 252 -5.07 -20.87 -15.71
N SER A 253 -3.81 -20.45 -15.55
CA SER A 253 -2.72 -20.67 -16.52
C SER A 253 -1.85 -21.85 -16.11
#